data_AF-A0A7C7LT27-F1
#
_entry.id   AF-A0A7C7LT27-F1
#
_cell.length_a   1.000
_cell.length_b   1.000
_cell.length_c   1.000
_cell.angle_alpha   90.00
_cell.angle_beta   90.00
_cell.angle_gamma   90.00
#
_symmetry.space_group_name_H-M   'P 1'
#
loop_
_entity.id
_entity.type
_entity.pdbx_description
1 polymer ?
#
loop_
_entity_poly.entity_id
_entity_poly.type
_entity_poly.pdbx_seq_one_letter_code
_entity_poly.pdbx_strand_id
1 'polypeptide(L)'
;MNQFEFNRRFFLKGFAGIAGAAMAGHVPGLSAAEAKELKYWASGVAKVGAKDFSAMAAQAGVELAVTTKSARADEAIQKMVVGDGNKLFDALTDNGGGMEDALASQKAIVPIDVSQIPNWKNILPRYHEGGESADTIRYDGKI
;
A
#
# COMPACT_ATOMS: atom_id res chain seq x y z
N MET A 1 24.77 9.03 -9.22
CA MET A 1 23.62 8.10 -9.28
C MET A 1 24.16 6.75 -9.73
N ASN A 2 23.97 5.68 -8.96
CA ASN A 2 24.50 4.36 -9.29
C ASN A 2 23.72 3.75 -10.48
N GLN A 3 24.42 3.09 -11.41
CA GLN A 3 23.86 2.37 -12.55
C GLN A 3 22.73 1.39 -12.16
N PHE A 4 22.81 0.79 -10.97
CA PHE A 4 21.76 -0.07 -10.41
C PHE A 4 20.45 0.68 -10.11
N GLU A 5 20.53 1.93 -9.62
CA GLU A 5 19.35 2.73 -9.30
C GLU A 5 18.67 3.27 -10.56
N PHE A 6 19.45 3.58 -11.59
CA PHE A 6 18.93 3.98 -12.89
C PHE A 6 18.15 2.82 -13.53
N ASN A 7 18.73 1.61 -13.53
CA ASN A 7 18.10 0.42 -14.09
C ASN A 7 16.80 0.05 -13.33
N ARG A 8 16.77 0.18 -12.00
CA ARG A 8 15.57 -0.06 -11.19
C ARG A 8 14.44 0.93 -11.52
N ARG A 9 14.75 2.22 -11.66
CA ARG A 9 13.76 3.24 -12.00
C ARG A 9 13.25 3.09 -13.45
N PHE A 10 14.10 2.68 -14.37
CA PHE A 10 13.70 2.42 -15.76
C PHE A 10 12.83 1.15 -15.86
N PHE A 11 13.17 0.10 -15.10
CA PHE A 11 12.38 -1.13 -15.01
C PHE A 11 10.97 -0.89 -14.43
N LEU A 12 10.87 -0.13 -13.34
CA LEU A 12 9.57 0.25 -12.75
C LEU A 12 8.72 1.13 -13.67
N LYS A 13 9.35 1.99 -14.48
CA LYS A 13 8.65 2.79 -15.49
C LYS A 13 8.14 1.96 -16.68
N GLY A 14 8.79 0.83 -17.00
CA GLY A 14 8.36 -0.08 -18.05
C GLY A 14 7.10 -0.91 -17.70
N PHE A 15 6.89 -1.20 -16.41
CA PHE A 15 5.72 -1.96 -15.94
C PHE A 15 4.41 -1.16 -15.94
N ALA A 16 4.48 0.17 -15.94
CA ALA A 16 3.30 1.04 -15.97
C ALA A 16 2.49 0.96 -17.28
N GLY A 17 3.00 0.27 -18.31
CA GLY A 17 2.33 0.10 -19.61
C GLY A 17 1.55 -1.20 -19.82
N ILE A 18 1.63 -2.19 -18.91
CA ILE A 18 1.09 -3.56 -19.16
C ILE A 18 -0.12 -3.90 -18.25
N ALA A 19 -0.50 -3.05 -17.31
CA ALA A 19 -1.58 -3.34 -16.36
C ALA A 19 -3.02 -3.26 -16.95
N GLY A 20 -3.17 -3.00 -18.25
CA GLY A 20 -4.48 -2.86 -18.92
C GLY A 20 -5.13 -4.17 -19.41
N ALA A 21 -4.48 -5.33 -19.31
CA ALA A 21 -4.92 -6.56 -20.00
C ALA A 21 -5.20 -7.76 -19.08
N ALA A 22 -5.51 -7.54 -17.78
CA ALA A 22 -5.78 -8.64 -16.85
C ALA A 22 -7.28 -9.02 -16.75
N MET A 23 -8.12 -8.61 -17.71
CA MET A 23 -9.55 -8.94 -17.75
C MET A 23 -9.95 -9.65 -19.05
N ALA A 24 -9.14 -10.59 -19.53
CA ALA A 24 -9.56 -11.74 -20.34
C ALA A 24 -8.31 -12.50 -20.82
N GLY A 25 -8.02 -13.64 -20.19
CA GLY A 25 -7.04 -14.59 -20.71
C GLY A 25 -5.63 -14.38 -20.15
N HIS A 26 -5.11 -15.47 -19.58
CA HIS A 26 -3.70 -15.80 -19.40
C HIS A 26 -2.75 -14.91 -20.21
N VAL A 27 -2.14 -13.91 -19.56
CA VAL A 27 -0.97 -13.21 -20.11
C VAL A 27 0.19 -14.22 -20.09
N PRO A 28 0.68 -14.71 -21.24
CA PRO A 28 1.84 -15.58 -21.26
C PRO A 28 3.06 -14.72 -20.96
N GLY A 29 3.71 -14.94 -19.81
CA GLY A 29 5.01 -14.33 -19.50
C GLY A 29 5.12 -13.62 -18.15
N LEU A 30 4.02 -13.36 -17.45
CA LEU A 30 4.08 -13.02 -16.02
C LEU A 30 3.83 -14.29 -15.23
N SER A 31 4.89 -15.10 -15.13
CA SER A 31 4.88 -16.24 -14.22
C SER A 31 4.64 -15.72 -12.81
N ALA A 32 3.74 -16.36 -12.07
CA ALA A 32 3.64 -16.21 -10.62
C ALA A 32 4.99 -16.41 -9.89
N ALA A 33 6.02 -16.92 -10.60
CA ALA A 33 7.39 -17.06 -10.13
C ALA A 33 8.18 -15.75 -9.90
N GLU A 34 7.67 -14.57 -10.28
CA GLU A 34 8.35 -13.28 -10.00
C GLU A 34 7.65 -12.42 -8.93
N ALA A 35 6.53 -12.87 -8.35
CA ALA A 35 5.85 -12.14 -7.30
C ALA A 35 6.69 -12.14 -6.02
N LYS A 36 7.46 -11.07 -5.80
CA LYS A 36 8.12 -10.83 -4.52
C LYS A 36 7.06 -10.75 -3.43
N GLU A 37 7.29 -11.47 -2.34
CA GLU A 37 6.55 -11.34 -1.08
C GLU A 37 6.29 -9.86 -0.75
N LEU A 38 5.04 -9.49 -0.52
CA LEU A 38 4.67 -8.13 -0.11
C LEU A 38 4.79 -8.02 1.40
N LYS A 39 5.52 -7.01 1.87
CA LYS A 39 5.79 -6.79 3.29
C LYS A 39 4.86 -5.73 3.83
N TYR A 40 3.96 -6.15 4.71
CA TYR A 40 2.95 -5.30 5.32
C TYR A 40 3.23 -5.07 6.80
N TRP A 41 3.13 -3.82 7.25
CA TRP A 41 3.17 -3.48 8.68
C TRP A 41 1.77 -3.07 9.16
N ALA A 42 1.05 -4.01 9.77
CA ALA A 42 -0.39 -3.88 9.99
C ALA A 42 -0.78 -4.02 11.46
N SER A 43 -1.91 -3.40 11.83
CA SER A 43 -2.48 -3.55 13.17
C SER A 43 -2.89 -4.99 13.43
N GLY A 44 -2.66 -5.50 14.64
CA GLY A 44 -3.04 -6.86 15.02
C GLY A 44 -4.56 -7.13 15.02
N VAL A 45 -5.38 -6.07 14.94
CA VAL A 45 -6.84 -6.20 14.83
C VAL A 45 -7.34 -6.14 13.39
N ALA A 46 -6.49 -5.80 12.42
CA ALA A 46 -6.87 -5.75 11.01
C ALA A 46 -7.10 -7.17 10.48
N LYS A 47 -8.25 -7.40 9.85
CA LYS A 47 -8.65 -8.70 9.30
C LYS A 47 -9.17 -8.52 7.89
N VAL A 48 -8.80 -9.41 6.97
CA VAL A 48 -9.34 -9.47 5.61
C VAL A 48 -10.10 -10.79 5.47
N GLY A 49 -11.32 -10.78 4.91
CA GLY A 49 -12.10 -12.02 4.80
C GLY A 49 -12.41 -12.69 6.15
N ALA A 50 -12.68 -11.89 7.19
CA ALA A 50 -13.14 -12.27 8.54
C ALA A 50 -12.12 -12.87 9.53
N LYS A 51 -10.91 -13.29 9.13
CA LYS A 51 -9.94 -13.91 10.06
C LYS A 51 -8.61 -13.15 10.18
N ASP A 52 -7.86 -13.06 9.08
CA ASP A 52 -6.48 -12.56 9.03
C ASP A 52 -6.17 -12.14 7.56
N PHE A 53 -4.90 -12.05 7.16
CA PHE A 53 -4.52 -11.67 5.79
C PHE A 53 -4.44 -12.87 4.82
N SER A 54 -4.66 -14.10 5.27
CA SER A 54 -4.52 -15.30 4.43
C SER A 54 -5.48 -15.31 3.24
N ALA A 55 -6.72 -14.83 3.43
CA ALA A 55 -7.70 -14.71 2.36
C ALA A 55 -7.23 -13.75 1.25
N MET A 56 -6.59 -12.64 1.63
CA MET A 56 -6.01 -11.68 0.69
C MET A 56 -4.84 -12.31 -0.09
N ALA A 57 -3.92 -12.99 0.60
CA ALA A 57 -2.79 -13.68 -0.04
C ALA A 57 -3.27 -14.72 -1.06
N ALA A 58 -4.24 -15.56 -0.68
CA ALA A 58 -4.82 -16.58 -1.55
C ALA A 58 -5.51 -15.98 -2.78
N GLN A 59 -6.26 -14.88 -2.61
CA GLN A 59 -6.94 -14.22 -3.72
C GLN A 59 -5.97 -13.48 -4.65
N ALA A 60 -4.92 -12.85 -4.10
CA ALA A 60 -3.93 -12.11 -4.88
C ALA A 60 -2.94 -13.03 -5.61
N GLY A 61 -2.77 -14.27 -5.16
CA GLY A 61 -1.75 -15.18 -5.68
C GLY A 61 -0.32 -14.74 -5.33
N VAL A 62 -0.16 -14.00 -4.22
CA VAL A 62 1.12 -13.45 -3.74
C VAL A 62 1.26 -13.70 -2.24
N GLU A 63 2.45 -14.05 -1.79
CA GLU A 63 2.75 -14.18 -0.35
C GLU A 63 2.73 -12.82 0.36
N LEU A 64 2.17 -12.80 1.56
CA LEU A 64 2.12 -11.60 2.41
C LEU A 64 2.93 -11.83 3.69
N ALA A 65 4.05 -11.11 3.85
CA ALA A 65 4.77 -11.00 5.10
C ALA A 65 4.14 -9.91 5.98
N VAL A 66 3.25 -10.30 6.89
CA VAL A 66 2.60 -9.36 7.80
C VAL A 66 3.37 -9.27 9.12
N THR A 67 3.91 -8.09 9.41
CA THR A 67 4.47 -7.75 10.72
C THR A 67 3.45 -6.96 11.51
N THR A 68 3.11 -7.44 12.71
CA THR A 68 2.19 -6.73 13.61
C THR A 68 2.80 -5.44 14.14
N LYS A 69 2.01 -4.37 14.18
CA LYS A 69 2.39 -3.08 14.78
C LYS A 69 1.60 -2.73 16.02
N SER A 70 2.13 -1.81 16.84
CA SER A 70 1.35 -1.14 17.88
C SER A 70 0.53 0.02 17.28
N ALA A 71 -0.52 0.45 17.99
CA ALA A 71 -1.48 1.41 17.48
C ALA A 71 -1.03 2.89 17.57
N ARG A 72 0.28 3.20 17.55
CA ARG A 72 0.79 4.53 17.94
C ARG A 72 1.52 5.27 16.81
N ALA A 73 1.25 6.57 16.69
CA ALA A 73 1.85 7.44 15.69
C ALA A 73 3.36 7.67 15.92
N ASP A 74 3.80 7.76 17.17
CA ASP A 74 5.21 7.92 17.54
C ASP A 74 6.05 6.71 17.11
N GLU A 75 5.55 5.48 17.28
CA GLU A 75 6.18 4.27 16.77
C GLU A 75 6.31 4.33 15.24
N ALA A 76 5.27 4.79 14.54
CA ALA A 76 5.30 4.91 13.09
C ALA A 76 6.39 5.89 12.63
N ILE A 77 6.53 7.04 13.29
CA ILE A 77 7.63 7.99 13.02
C ILE A 77 8.99 7.38 13.30
N GLN A 78 9.18 6.77 14.48
CA GLN A 78 10.45 6.13 14.83
C GLN A 78 10.85 5.05 13.83
N LYS A 79 9.88 4.27 13.35
CA LYS A 79 10.15 3.16 12.43
C LYS A 79 10.33 3.62 10.98
N MET A 80 9.45 4.49 10.47
CA MET A 80 9.39 4.85 9.04
C MET A 80 10.25 6.07 8.67
N VAL A 81 10.47 7.00 9.60
CA VAL A 81 11.22 8.24 9.37
C VAL A 81 12.63 8.14 9.93
N VAL A 82 12.75 7.76 11.21
CA VAL A 82 14.06 7.68 11.90
C VAL A 82 14.80 6.39 11.53
N GLY A 83 14.09 5.27 11.49
CA GLY A 83 14.60 3.98 11.06
C GLY A 83 14.47 3.73 9.56
N ASP A 84 14.77 2.50 9.15
CA ASP A 84 14.72 2.06 7.75
C ASP A 84 13.37 1.41 7.36
N GLY A 85 12.29 1.67 8.11
CA GLY A 85 10.98 1.05 7.88
C GLY A 85 10.44 1.26 6.46
N ASN A 86 10.66 2.45 5.88
CA ASN A 86 10.26 2.80 4.51
C ASN A 86 11.01 2.02 3.41
N LYS A 87 12.10 1.32 3.75
CA LYS A 87 12.81 0.39 2.85
C LYS A 87 12.39 -1.06 3.06
N LEU A 88 11.77 -1.35 4.21
CA LEU A 88 11.45 -2.70 4.65
C LEU A 88 10.00 -3.10 4.35
N PHE A 89 9.08 -2.14 4.37
CA PHE A 89 7.65 -2.39 4.17
C PHE A 89 7.16 -1.70 2.91
N ASP A 90 6.29 -2.40 2.18
CA ASP A 90 5.64 -1.88 0.98
C ASP A 90 4.39 -1.08 1.33
N ALA A 91 3.72 -1.42 2.44
CA ALA A 91 2.57 -0.70 2.95
C ALA A 91 2.39 -0.87 4.46
N LEU A 92 1.57 0.00 5.03
CA LEU A 92 1.14 -0.07 6.43
C LEU A 92 -0.35 0.28 6.53
N THR A 93 -1.02 -0.20 7.58
CA THR A 93 -2.36 0.31 7.91
C THR A 93 -2.23 1.65 8.61
N ASP A 94 -3.11 2.62 8.35
CA ASP A 94 -3.30 3.71 9.31
C ASP A 94 -4.14 3.20 10.51
N ASN A 95 -3.85 3.69 11.70
CA ASN A 95 -4.61 3.38 12.92
C ASN A 95 -5.40 4.60 13.43
N GLY A 96 -5.42 5.70 12.67
CA GLY A 96 -5.99 6.98 13.10
C GLY A 96 -5.09 7.70 14.10
N GLY A 97 -5.64 8.75 14.72
CA GLY A 97 -4.90 9.55 15.71
C GLY A 97 -3.79 10.42 15.12
N GLY A 98 -3.90 10.81 13.85
CA GLY A 98 -2.93 11.70 13.17
C GLY A 98 -1.66 11.00 12.66
N MET A 99 -1.64 9.66 12.61
CA MET A 99 -0.49 8.92 12.09
C MET A 99 -0.26 9.19 10.59
N GLU A 100 -1.32 9.24 9.78
CA GLU A 100 -1.23 9.65 8.36
C GLU A 100 -0.58 11.03 8.24
N ASP A 101 -1.11 12.04 8.93
CA ASP A 101 -0.60 13.41 8.91
C ASP A 101 0.88 13.48 9.31
N ALA A 102 1.24 12.76 10.37
CA ALA A 102 2.61 12.72 10.87
C ALA A 102 3.56 12.12 9.83
N LEU A 103 3.18 11.00 9.19
CA LEU A 103 4.01 10.35 8.17
C LEU A 103 4.07 11.16 6.87
N ALA A 104 2.95 11.75 6.47
CA ALA A 104 2.85 12.55 5.24
C ALA A 104 3.66 13.84 5.35
N SER A 105 3.62 14.54 6.50
CA SER A 105 4.42 15.76 6.74
C SER A 105 5.93 15.50 6.67
N GLN A 106 6.36 14.27 6.98
CA GLN A 106 7.75 13.81 6.88
C GLN A 106 8.07 13.18 5.51
N LYS A 107 7.12 13.13 4.57
CA LYS A 107 7.25 12.50 3.24
C LYS A 107 7.61 11.00 3.32
N ALA A 108 7.15 10.31 4.36
CA ALA A 108 7.42 8.89 4.58
C ALA A 108 6.37 7.96 3.95
N ILE A 109 5.25 8.52 3.50
CA ILE A 109 4.22 7.84 2.70
C ILE A 109 4.01 8.61 1.38
N VAL A 110 3.36 7.96 0.43
CA VAL A 110 3.08 8.50 -0.90
C VAL A 110 1.58 8.50 -1.17
N PRO A 111 1.09 9.45 -1.98
CA PRO A 111 -0.29 9.41 -2.47
C PRO A 111 -0.60 8.09 -3.17
N ILE A 112 -1.79 7.54 -2.93
CA ILE A 112 -2.29 6.32 -3.56
C ILE A 112 -2.89 6.67 -4.93
N ASP A 113 -2.41 5.99 -5.98
CA ASP A 113 -3.05 6.03 -7.29
C ASP A 113 -4.32 5.17 -7.32
N VAL A 114 -5.45 5.79 -7.00
CA VAL A 114 -6.76 5.13 -6.96
C VAL A 114 -7.21 4.58 -8.33
N SER A 115 -6.61 5.01 -9.44
CA SER A 115 -6.90 4.44 -10.76
C SER A 115 -6.45 2.97 -10.88
N GLN A 116 -5.49 2.56 -10.05
CA GLN A 116 -4.99 1.19 -9.95
C GLN A 116 -5.82 0.31 -8.99
N ILE A 117 -6.90 0.84 -8.42
CA ILE A 117 -7.75 0.15 -7.45
C ILE A 117 -9.17 0.03 -8.06
N PRO A 118 -9.47 -1.03 -8.86
CA PRO A 118 -10.74 -1.14 -9.59
C PRO A 118 -11.99 -1.13 -8.69
N ASN A 119 -11.84 -1.56 -7.45
CA ASN A 119 -12.89 -1.57 -6.43
C ASN A 119 -12.95 -0.27 -5.60
N TRP A 120 -12.15 0.76 -5.90
CA TRP A 120 -12.20 2.07 -5.23
C TRP A 120 -13.60 2.69 -5.28
N LYS A 121 -14.31 2.49 -6.40
CA LYS A 121 -15.70 2.90 -6.59
C LYS A 121 -16.69 2.35 -5.53
N ASN A 122 -16.30 1.34 -4.77
CA ASN A 122 -17.14 0.74 -3.74
C ASN A 122 -16.97 1.41 -2.36
N ILE A 123 -16.09 2.41 -2.23
CA ILE A 123 -15.92 3.15 -0.98
C ILE A 123 -17.23 3.86 -0.59
N LEU A 124 -17.53 3.92 0.72
CA LEU A 124 -18.76 4.54 1.20
C LEU A 124 -18.78 6.05 0.87
N PRO A 125 -19.95 6.63 0.52
CA PRO A 125 -20.04 8.03 0.12
C PRO A 125 -19.46 9.04 1.13
N ARG A 126 -19.51 8.74 2.43
CA ARG A 126 -18.94 9.56 3.50
C ARG A 126 -17.43 9.81 3.38
N TYR A 127 -16.71 8.93 2.68
CA TYR A 127 -15.27 9.06 2.44
C TYR A 127 -14.95 9.71 1.10
N HIS A 128 -15.92 10.09 0.27
CA HIS A 128 -15.65 10.91 -0.91
C HIS A 128 -15.24 12.33 -0.50
N GLU A 129 -14.62 13.06 -1.42
CA GLU A 129 -14.27 14.47 -1.21
C GLU A 129 -15.54 15.27 -0.85
N GLY A 130 -15.45 16.07 0.22
CA GLY A 130 -16.60 16.80 0.78
C GLY A 130 -17.55 15.98 1.67
N GLY A 131 -17.32 14.68 1.85
CA GLY A 131 -18.05 13.83 2.79
C GLY A 131 -17.63 14.05 4.25
N GLU A 132 -18.49 13.65 5.19
CA GLU A 132 -18.30 13.78 6.65
C GLU A 132 -17.05 13.06 7.21
N SER A 133 -16.42 12.21 6.41
CA SER A 133 -15.19 11.49 6.78
C SER A 133 -14.17 11.53 5.65
N ALA A 134 -14.24 12.56 4.80
CA ALA A 134 -13.30 12.73 3.68
C ALA A 134 -11.84 12.77 4.15
N ASP A 135 -11.60 13.42 5.30
CA ASP A 135 -10.26 13.67 5.85
C ASP A 135 -9.66 12.45 6.57
N THR A 136 -10.37 11.32 6.66
CA THR A 136 -9.84 10.12 7.33
C THR A 136 -9.06 9.19 6.39
N ILE A 137 -8.99 9.55 5.11
CA ILE A 137 -8.27 8.81 4.06
C ILE A 137 -7.53 9.76 3.12
N ARG A 138 -7.27 10.98 3.60
CA ARG A 138 -6.67 12.06 2.83
C ARG A 138 -5.81 12.94 3.71
N TYR A 139 -4.61 13.23 3.22
CA TYR A 139 -3.74 14.29 3.74
C TYR A 139 -3.66 15.45 2.75
N ASP A 140 -4.00 16.66 3.18
CA ASP A 140 -4.03 17.88 2.33
C ASP A 140 -4.82 17.67 1.02
N GLY A 141 -5.96 16.98 1.12
CA GLY A 141 -6.83 16.67 -0.02
C GLY A 141 -6.31 15.56 -0.95
N LYS A 142 -5.17 14.95 -0.64
CA LYS A 142 -4.58 13.86 -1.43
C LYS A 142 -4.80 12.53 -0.74
N ILE A 143 -5.20 11.53 -1.52
CA ILE A 143 -5.26 10.11 -1.14
C ILE A 143 -3.89 9.51 -1.40
#